data_AF-A0AAW1FWH1-F1
#
_entry.id   AF-A0AAW1FWH1-F1
#
_cell.length_a   1.000
_cell.length_b   1.000
_cell.length_c   1.000
_cell.angle_alpha   90.00
_cell.angle_beta   90.00
_cell.angle_gamma   90.00
#
_symmetry.space_group_name_H-M   'P 1'
#
loop_
_entity.id
_entity.type
_entity.pdbx_description
1 polymer ?
#
loop_
_entity_poly.entity_id
_entity_poly.type
_entity_poly.pdbx_seq_one_letter_code
_entity_poly.pdbx_strand_id
1 'polypeptide(L)'
;MADIPINPLVVIGVGSSFAFSGLFYHLYQEKKKELEKLKEIPVFKPDQHLLRVLRATPHKRLQYVAVEGLVQADGEPLASHFVPRCFGVIQKIAVEEHWKYWNSLTKTWNSRTMNRKETNNSVPFSLVSPGYMSDLYVKIQNPLEASGCYLDRDVLRGAW
;
A
#
# COMPACT_ATOMS: atom_id res chain seq x y z
N MET A 1 6.43 -44.32 -37.30
CA MET A 1 6.34 -43.51 -36.07
C MET A 1 7.68 -42.84 -35.92
N ALA A 2 7.76 -41.52 -36.09
CA ALA A 2 9.05 -40.82 -36.15
C ALA A 2 9.51 -40.47 -34.74
N ASP A 3 10.58 -41.11 -34.27
CA ASP A 3 11.24 -40.79 -33.01
C ASP A 3 12.03 -39.49 -33.20
N ILE A 4 11.48 -38.39 -32.71
CA ILE A 4 12.16 -37.09 -32.72
C ILE A 4 13.31 -37.22 -31.69
N PRO A 5 14.58 -37.00 -32.07
CA PRO A 5 15.68 -36.99 -31.11
C PRO A 5 15.60 -35.69 -30.30
N ILE A 6 14.81 -35.70 -29.22
CA ILE A 6 14.60 -34.51 -28.41
C ILE A 6 15.86 -34.26 -27.57
N ASN A 7 16.57 -33.17 -27.87
CA ASN A 7 17.76 -32.77 -27.12
C ASN A 7 17.37 -32.51 -25.64
N PRO A 8 18.01 -33.17 -24.66
CA PRO A 8 17.65 -33.04 -23.25
C PRO A 8 17.74 -31.59 -22.74
N LEU A 9 18.62 -30.76 -23.31
CA LEU A 9 18.70 -29.33 -22.99
C LEU A 9 17.43 -28.57 -23.39
N VAL A 10 16.80 -28.95 -24.52
CA VAL A 10 15.54 -28.37 -24.98
C VAL A 10 14.40 -28.80 -24.07
N VAL A 11 14.37 -30.07 -23.62
CA VAL A 11 13.37 -30.55 -22.66
C VAL A 11 13.47 -29.80 -21.33
N ILE A 12 14.68 -29.62 -20.81
CA ILE A 12 14.91 -28.89 -19.56
C ILE A 12 14.55 -27.41 -19.73
N GLY A 13 14.91 -26.79 -20.86
CA GLY A 13 14.58 -25.40 -21.17
C GLY A 13 13.07 -25.14 -21.28
N VAL A 14 12.35 -26.00 -22.00
CA VAL A 14 10.89 -25.91 -22.14
C VAL A 14 10.18 -26.24 -20.83
N GLY A 15 10.61 -27.28 -20.12
CA GLY A 15 10.05 -27.68 -18.83
C GLY A 15 10.24 -26.62 -17.76
N SER A 16 11.43 -26.01 -17.66
CA SER A 16 11.69 -24.91 -16.72
C SER A 16 10.86 -23.67 -17.07
N SER A 17 10.76 -23.30 -18.35
CA SER A 17 9.92 -22.18 -18.78
C SER A 17 8.45 -22.39 -18.41
N PHE A 18 7.92 -23.60 -18.57
CA PHE A 18 6.56 -23.91 -18.20
C PHE A 18 6.35 -23.91 -16.67
N ALA A 19 7.31 -24.45 -15.91
CA ALA A 19 7.28 -24.44 -14.44
C ALA A 19 7.33 -23.00 -13.88
N PHE A 20 8.23 -22.16 -14.38
CA PHE A 20 8.29 -20.75 -14.01
C PHE A 20 7.00 -20.03 -14.39
N SER A 21 6.48 -20.25 -15.60
CA SER A 21 5.22 -19.63 -16.05
C SER A 21 4.04 -20.03 -15.14
N GLY A 22 3.94 -21.31 -14.76
CA GLY A 22 2.94 -21.79 -13.81
C GLY A 22 3.06 -21.15 -12.43
N LEU A 23 4.29 -21.04 -11.91
CA LEU A 23 4.55 -20.37 -10.63
C LEU A 23 4.16 -18.88 -10.68
N PHE A 24 4.58 -18.15 -11.71
CA PHE A 24 4.22 -16.75 -11.88
C PHE A 24 2.72 -16.55 -12.09
N TYR A 25 2.06 -17.46 -12.80
CA TYR A 25 0.61 -17.43 -12.99
C TYR A 25 -0.13 -17.63 -11.65
N HIS A 26 0.35 -18.54 -10.81
CA HIS A 26 -0.22 -18.73 -9.47
C HIS A 26 -0.10 -17.48 -8.61
N LEU A 27 1.11 -16.91 -8.53
CA LEU A 27 1.37 -15.66 -7.80
C LEU A 27 0.52 -14.50 -8.34
N TYR A 28 0.34 -14.42 -9.66
CA TYR A 28 -0.51 -13.42 -10.30
C TYR A 28 -1.97 -13.57 -9.88
N GLN A 29 -2.50 -14.79 -9.85
CA GLN A 29 -3.88 -15.03 -9.45
C GLN A 29 -4.14 -14.68 -7.97
N GLU A 30 -3.19 -14.95 -7.08
CA GLU A 30 -3.28 -14.51 -5.68
C GLU A 30 -3.36 -12.99 -5.59
N LYS A 31 -2.48 -12.27 -6.29
CA LYS A 31 -2.50 -10.80 -6.33
C LYS A 31 -3.75 -10.23 -6.98
N LYS A 32 -4.30 -10.92 -7.98
CA LYS A 32 -5.58 -10.53 -8.59
C LYS A 32 -6.73 -10.62 -7.58
N LYS A 33 -6.81 -11.69 -6.78
CA LYS A 33 -7.82 -11.85 -5.73
C LYS A 33 -7.71 -10.77 -4.64
N GLU A 34 -6.49 -10.42 -4.23
CA GLU A 34 -6.27 -9.30 -3.30
C GLU A 34 -6.80 -7.97 -3.87
N LEU A 35 -6.55 -7.71 -5.16
CA LEU A 35 -7.04 -6.51 -5.84
C LEU A 35 -8.57 -6.49 -6.00
N GLU A 36 -9.20 -7.65 -6.23
CA GLU A 36 -10.66 -7.76 -6.29
C GLU A 36 -11.28 -7.41 -4.93
N LYS A 37 -10.74 -7.95 -3.82
CA LYS A 37 -11.17 -7.57 -2.46
C LYS A 37 -11.01 -6.08 -2.17
N LEU A 38 -9.94 -5.44 -2.68
CA LEU A 38 -9.73 -3.99 -2.53
C LEU A 38 -10.78 -3.18 -3.32
N LYS A 39 -11.22 -3.67 -4.49
CA LYS A 39 -12.25 -3.00 -5.29
C LYS A 39 -13.64 -3.11 -4.67
N GLU A 40 -13.89 -4.16 -3.90
CA GLU A 40 -15.17 -4.39 -3.21
C GLU A 40 -15.35 -3.53 -1.95
N ILE A 41 -14.32 -2.80 -1.50
CA ILE A 41 -14.42 -1.95 -0.30
C ILE A 41 -15.49 -0.87 -0.53
N PRO A 42 -16.47 -0.74 0.38
CA PRO A 42 -17.46 0.32 0.27
C PRO A 42 -16.80 1.68 0.50
N VAL A 43 -17.00 2.58 -0.46
CA VAL A 43 -16.53 3.97 -0.40
C VAL A 43 -17.68 4.86 0.07
N PHE A 44 -17.45 5.61 1.14
CA PHE A 44 -18.40 6.55 1.72
C PHE A 44 -17.88 7.98 1.62
N LYS A 45 -18.79 8.94 1.68
CA LYS A 45 -18.46 10.35 1.86
C LYS A 45 -18.83 10.78 3.29
N PRO A 46 -18.27 11.88 3.84
CA PRO A 46 -18.70 12.48 5.10
C PRO A 46 -20.12 13.06 4.99
N ASP A 47 -21.13 12.20 4.88
CA ASP A 47 -22.51 12.58 4.64
C ASP A 47 -23.49 11.90 5.61
N GLN A 48 -24.77 12.25 5.49
CA GLN A 48 -25.83 11.66 6.30
C GLN A 48 -26.01 10.15 6.03
N HIS A 49 -25.60 9.65 4.87
CA HIS A 49 -25.68 8.24 4.54
C HIS A 49 -24.68 7.43 5.36
N LEU A 50 -23.42 7.87 5.47
CA LEU A 50 -22.43 7.29 6.37
C LEU A 50 -22.93 7.26 7.81
N LEU A 51 -23.54 8.36 8.28
CA LEU A 51 -24.11 8.43 9.63
C LEU A 51 -25.26 7.44 9.84
N ARG A 52 -26.12 7.25 8.83
CA ARG A 52 -27.24 6.30 8.88
C ARG A 52 -26.72 4.86 8.94
N VAL A 53 -25.74 4.51 8.11
CA VAL A 53 -25.09 3.20 8.11
C VAL A 53 -24.41 2.95 9.46
N LEU A 54 -23.66 3.92 9.97
CA LEU A 54 -22.99 3.80 11.26
C LEU A 54 -23.98 3.58 12.41
N ARG A 55 -25.14 4.26 12.40
CA ARG A 55 -26.19 4.07 13.40
C ARG A 55 -26.89 2.71 13.29
N ALA A 56 -27.00 2.15 12.08
CA ALA A 56 -27.61 0.85 11.84
C ALA A 56 -26.69 -0.32 12.24
N THR A 57 -25.37 -0.11 12.23
CA THR A 57 -24.39 -1.16 12.58
C THR A 57 -24.33 -1.40 14.09
N PRO A 58 -24.28 -2.67 14.55
CA PRO A 58 -24.02 -2.99 15.96
C PRO A 58 -22.72 -2.33 16.44
N HIS A 59 -22.75 -1.77 17.64
CA HIS A 59 -21.63 -1.02 18.26
C HIS A 59 -21.25 0.31 17.58
N LYS A 60 -21.99 0.79 16.57
CA LYS A 60 -21.72 2.06 15.87
C LYS A 60 -20.29 2.16 15.34
N ARG A 61 -19.75 1.05 14.84
CA ARG A 61 -18.37 0.92 14.34
C ARG A 61 -18.37 0.17 13.02
N LEU A 62 -17.54 0.61 12.08
CA LEU A 62 -17.28 -0.07 10.82
C LEU A 62 -15.83 -0.57 10.85
N GLN A 63 -15.60 -1.82 10.46
CA GLN A 63 -14.28 -2.44 10.55
C GLN A 63 -13.32 -1.95 9.46
N TYR A 64 -13.78 -1.91 8.21
CA TYR A 64 -12.97 -1.50 7.07
C TYR A 64 -13.82 -0.83 6.01
N VAL A 65 -13.57 0.46 5.79
CA VAL A 65 -14.31 1.30 4.85
C VAL A 65 -13.37 2.36 4.29
N ALA A 66 -13.60 2.75 3.03
CA ALA A 66 -12.94 3.90 2.44
C ALA A 66 -13.82 5.13 2.67
N VAL A 67 -13.21 6.26 3.08
CA VAL A 67 -13.91 7.54 3.21
C VAL A 67 -13.25 8.54 2.27
N GLU A 68 -14.01 9.05 1.31
CA GLU A 68 -13.59 10.06 0.35
C GLU A 68 -14.04 11.45 0.83
N GLY A 69 -13.08 12.36 1.03
CA GLY A 69 -13.38 13.73 1.44
C GLY A 69 -12.20 14.67 1.21
N LEU A 70 -12.46 15.96 1.34
CA LEU A 70 -11.42 16.99 1.37
C LEU A 70 -10.75 16.97 2.73
N VAL A 71 -9.42 17.03 2.73
CA VAL A 71 -8.62 17.05 3.95
C VAL A 71 -8.55 18.48 4.48
N GLN A 72 -8.98 18.66 5.73
CA GLN A 72 -8.87 19.91 6.47
C GLN A 72 -8.00 19.68 7.71
N ALA A 73 -6.87 20.38 7.81
CA ALA A 73 -6.04 20.33 9.00
C ALA A 73 -6.79 20.98 10.19
N ASP A 74 -6.76 20.35 11.36
CA ASP A 74 -7.36 20.93 12.57
C ASP A 74 -6.50 22.07 13.14
N GLY A 75 -5.22 22.12 12.77
CA GLY A 75 -4.23 23.11 13.18
C GLY A 75 -3.30 23.52 12.05
N GLU A 76 -2.05 23.87 12.38
CA GLU A 76 -1.05 24.23 11.37
C GLU A 76 -0.69 23.02 10.49
N PRO A 77 -0.80 23.11 9.16
CA PRO A 77 -0.42 22.04 8.26
C PRO A 77 1.11 21.87 8.21
N LEU A 78 1.56 20.65 7.96
CA LEU A 78 2.97 20.34 7.81
C LEU A 78 3.50 20.94 6.50
N ALA A 79 4.50 21.80 6.59
CA ALA A 79 5.20 22.33 5.43
C ALA A 79 6.35 21.38 5.03
N SER A 80 6.48 21.10 3.74
CA SER A 80 7.62 20.36 3.22
C SER A 80 8.89 21.20 3.28
N HIS A 81 9.97 20.64 3.82
CA HIS A 81 11.30 21.27 3.79
C HIS A 81 11.97 21.19 2.42
N PHE A 82 11.51 20.28 1.55
CA PHE A 82 12.14 20.00 0.26
C PHE A 82 11.41 20.66 -0.92
N VAL A 83 10.12 20.96 -0.76
CA VAL A 83 9.29 21.56 -1.82
C VAL A 83 8.57 22.79 -1.26
N PRO A 84 8.89 24.00 -1.75
CA PRO A 84 8.24 25.21 -1.28
C PRO A 84 6.74 25.18 -1.62
N ARG A 85 5.91 25.67 -0.69
CA ARG A 85 4.43 25.71 -0.81
C ARG A 85 3.75 24.33 -0.92
N CYS A 86 4.43 23.26 -0.50
CA CYS A 86 3.81 21.96 -0.35
C CYS A 86 3.39 21.75 1.11
N PHE A 87 2.07 21.64 1.33
CA PHE A 87 1.46 21.47 2.64
C PHE A 87 0.72 20.14 2.72
N GLY A 88 0.78 19.48 3.86
CA GLY A 88 0.10 18.22 4.09
C GLY A 88 -0.23 18.01 5.57
N VAL A 89 -0.95 16.93 5.85
CA VAL A 89 -1.31 16.52 7.22
C VAL A 89 -0.50 15.33 7.70
N ILE A 90 0.12 14.61 6.79
CA ILE A 90 1.01 13.48 7.03
C ILE A 90 2.27 13.69 6.20
N GLN A 91 3.43 13.47 6.81
CA GLN A 91 4.73 13.59 6.17
C GLN A 91 5.61 12.41 6.56
N LYS A 92 6.16 11.73 5.56
CA LYS A 92 7.19 10.71 5.72
C LYS A 92 8.49 11.21 5.11
N ILE A 93 9.51 11.41 5.93
CA ILE A 93 10.86 11.77 5.50
C ILE A 93 11.72 10.51 5.62
N ALA A 94 12.27 10.06 4.50
CA ALA A 94 13.25 8.98 4.47
C ALA A 94 14.59 9.54 4.00
N VAL A 95 15.62 9.40 4.83
CA VAL A 95 17.01 9.74 4.50
C VAL A 95 17.74 8.44 4.23
N GLU A 96 18.21 8.27 3.00
CA GLU A 96 19.02 7.13 2.58
C GLU A 96 20.44 7.59 2.24
N GLU A 97 21.42 7.05 2.93
CA GLU A 97 22.83 7.30 2.63
C GLU A 97 23.36 6.28 1.63
N HIS A 98 23.77 6.76 0.47
CA HIS A 98 24.43 5.95 -0.56
C HIS A 98 25.94 6.08 -0.49
N TRP A 99 26.61 4.97 -0.18
CA TRP A 99 28.06 4.88 -0.15
C TRP A 99 28.56 4.19 -1.41
N LYS A 100 29.61 4.74 -2.02
CA LYS A 100 30.35 4.06 -3.09
C LYS A 100 31.58 3.38 -2.50
N TYR A 101 31.73 2.10 -2.74
CA TYR A 101 32.92 1.36 -2.37
C TYR A 101 33.55 0.73 -3.61
N TRP A 102 34.88 0.66 -3.62
CA TRP A 102 35.61 -0.01 -4.67
C TRP A 102 35.55 -1.53 -4.45
N ASN A 103 35.06 -2.27 -5.43
CA ASN A 103 35.13 -3.72 -5.40
C ASN A 103 36.36 -4.18 -6.18
N SER A 104 37.34 -4.71 -5.44
CA SER A 104 38.61 -5.17 -5.99
C SER A 104 38.49 -6.40 -6.89
N LEU A 105 37.43 -7.21 -6.72
CA LEU A 105 37.16 -8.42 -7.49
C LEU A 105 36.56 -8.08 -8.86
N THR A 106 35.56 -7.20 -8.90
CA THR A 106 34.90 -6.79 -10.16
C THR A 106 35.58 -5.61 -10.83
N LYS A 107 36.57 -4.96 -10.18
CA LYS A 107 37.22 -3.72 -10.63
C LYS A 107 36.21 -2.61 -10.94
N THR A 108 35.14 -2.53 -10.17
CA THR A 108 34.06 -1.55 -10.34
C THR A 108 33.71 -0.85 -9.03
N TRP A 109 33.18 0.37 -9.14
CA TRP A 109 32.55 1.07 -8.03
C TRP A 109 31.14 0.53 -7.82
N ASN A 110 30.87 -0.02 -6.62
CA ASN A 110 29.55 -0.49 -6.24
C ASN A 110 28.91 0.48 -5.24
N SER A 111 27.61 0.66 -5.36
CA SER A 111 26.81 1.44 -4.42
C SER A 111 26.20 0.54 -3.35
N ARG A 112 26.26 0.95 -2.09
CA ARG A 112 25.56 0.33 -0.97
C ARG A 112 24.74 1.37 -0.22
N THR A 113 23.48 1.05 0.08
CA THR A 113 22.67 1.81 1.03
C THR A 113 22.92 1.24 2.42
N MET A 114 23.36 2.07 3.37
CA MET A 114 23.74 1.61 4.72
C MET A 114 22.80 2.16 5.79
N ASN A 115 22.58 3.48 5.81
CA ASN A 115 21.75 4.13 6.81
C ASN A 115 20.45 4.61 6.16
N ARG A 116 19.33 4.03 6.58
CA ARG A 116 17.99 4.50 6.27
C ARG A 116 17.34 5.01 7.54
N LYS A 117 17.20 6.33 7.67
CA LYS A 117 16.46 6.96 8.76
C LYS A 117 15.11 7.41 8.24
N GLU A 118 14.04 6.85 8.81
CA GLU A 118 12.67 7.29 8.54
C GLU A 118 12.15 8.14 9.71
N THR A 119 11.47 9.24 9.39
CA THR A 119 10.78 10.09 10.35
C THR A 119 9.39 10.37 9.82
N ASN A 120 8.37 9.99 10.61
CA ASN A 120 6.97 10.18 10.27
C ASN A 120 6.38 11.25 11.18
N ASN A 121 5.90 12.34 10.56
CA ASN A 121 5.22 13.43 11.24
C ASN A 121 3.76 13.41 10.79
N SER A 122 2.84 13.69 11.72
CA SER A 122 1.43 13.85 11.40
C SER A 122 0.79 14.89 12.30
N VAL A 123 -0.15 15.64 11.74
CA VAL A 123 -1.03 16.54 12.49
C VAL A 123 -2.47 16.00 12.43
N PRO A 124 -3.31 16.22 13.45
CA PRO A 124 -4.73 15.86 13.39
C PRO A 124 -5.44 16.59 12.25
N PHE A 125 -6.34 15.88 11.59
CA PHE A 125 -7.10 16.42 10.47
C PHE A 125 -8.48 15.78 10.37
N SER A 126 -9.36 16.45 9.65
CA SER A 126 -10.74 16.05 9.43
C SER A 126 -11.01 15.91 7.93
N LEU A 127 -11.82 14.93 7.55
CA LEU A 127 -12.35 14.78 6.20
C LEU A 127 -13.73 15.42 6.13
N VAL A 128 -13.89 16.35 5.20
CA VAL A 128 -15.14 17.06 4.94
C VAL A 128 -15.67 16.70 3.55
N SER A 129 -17.00 16.76 3.37
CA SER A 129 -17.61 16.44 2.09
C SER A 129 -17.22 17.47 1.01
N PRO A 130 -16.89 17.05 -0.22
CA PRO A 130 -16.70 17.95 -1.36
C PRO A 130 -18.08 18.47 -1.83
N GLY A 131 -18.62 19.47 -1.15
CA GLY A 131 -19.93 20.06 -1.44
C GLY A 131 -20.33 21.12 -0.42
N TYR A 132 -21.29 21.97 -0.77
CA TYR A 132 -21.75 23.09 0.07
C TYR A 132 -22.13 22.62 1.49
N MET A 133 -21.45 23.19 2.49
CA MET A 133 -21.79 23.26 3.91
C MET A 133 -22.51 22.02 4.47
N SER A 134 -21.79 20.91 4.60
CA SER A 134 -22.22 19.81 5.46
C SER A 134 -21.54 19.95 6.82
N ASP A 135 -22.32 20.06 7.90
CA ASP A 135 -21.84 20.05 9.30
C ASP A 135 -21.21 18.69 9.71
N LEU A 136 -21.23 17.71 8.82
CA LEU A 136 -20.62 16.40 9.04
C LEU A 136 -19.17 16.36 8.55
N TYR A 137 -18.31 15.93 9.46
CA TYR A 137 -16.90 15.66 9.20
C TYR A 137 -16.49 14.36 9.88
N VAL A 138 -15.48 13.70 9.32
CA VAL A 138 -14.84 12.54 9.95
C VAL A 138 -13.50 12.99 10.49
N LYS A 139 -13.31 12.95 11.81
CA LYS A 139 -12.06 13.33 12.46
C LYS A 139 -11.10 12.15 12.53
N ILE A 140 -9.87 12.34 12.09
CA ILE A 140 -8.80 11.35 12.15
C ILE A 140 -7.94 11.66 13.36
N GLN A 141 -7.94 10.75 14.34
CA GLN A 141 -7.15 10.91 15.57
C GLN A 141 -5.71 10.44 15.37
N ASN A 142 -5.52 9.19 14.92
CA ASN A 142 -4.20 8.56 14.80
C ASN A 142 -3.95 8.08 13.36
N PRO A 143 -3.49 8.95 12.46
CA PRO A 143 -3.30 8.57 11.05
C PRO A 143 -2.18 7.55 10.84
N LEU A 144 -1.19 7.50 11.73
CA LEU A 144 -0.04 6.59 11.64
C LEU A 144 -0.28 5.22 12.28
N GLU A 145 -1.36 5.07 13.06
CA GLU A 145 -1.70 3.80 13.73
C GLU A 145 -2.37 2.82 12.77
N ALA A 146 -2.85 3.28 11.61
CA ALA A 146 -3.32 2.45 10.51
C ALA A 146 -2.14 1.66 9.91
N SER A 147 -1.76 0.59 10.59
CA SER A 147 -0.73 -0.36 10.18
C SER A 147 -1.33 -1.76 10.18
N GLY A 148 -1.21 -2.44 9.04
CA GLY A 148 -1.81 -3.75 8.81
C GLY A 148 -2.95 -3.67 7.80
N CYS A 149 -2.72 -4.22 6.61
CA CYS A 149 -3.83 -4.57 5.74
C CYS A 149 -4.64 -5.65 6.46
N TYR A 150 -5.93 -5.43 6.70
CA TYR A 150 -6.82 -6.52 7.11
C TYR A 150 -6.72 -7.71 6.12
N LEU A 151 -6.39 -7.41 4.86
CA LEU A 151 -6.09 -8.38 3.79
C LEU A 151 -4.86 -9.25 4.03
N ASP A 152 -3.90 -8.82 4.87
CA ASP A 152 -2.66 -9.57 5.12
C ASP A 152 -2.88 -10.76 6.07
N ARG A 153 -3.95 -10.72 6.89
CA ARG A 153 -4.22 -11.78 7.88
C ARG A 153 -4.80 -13.06 7.28
N ASP A 154 -5.41 -13.00 6.11
CA ASP A 154 -5.98 -14.19 5.46
C ASP A 154 -4.93 -15.00 4.67
N VAL A 155 -3.77 -14.41 4.36
CA VAL A 155 -2.74 -15.04 3.51
C VAL A 155 -1.83 -15.98 4.32
N LEU A 156 -1.63 -15.74 5.62
CA LEU A 156 -0.73 -16.56 6.46
C LEU A 156 -1.42 -17.71 7.21
N ARG A 157 -2.71 -17.95 7.01
CA ARG A 157 -3.46 -19.01 7.71
C ARG A 157 -3.77 -20.25 6.85
N GLY A 158 -3.13 -20.38 5.69
CA GLY A 158 -3.29 -21.51 4.76
C GLY A 158 -2.06 -22.41 4.62
N ALA A 159 -1.08 -22.32 5.53
CA ALA A 159 0.08 -23.18 5.54
C ALA A 159 0.27 -23.79 6.93
N TRP A 160 -0.55 -24.79 7.28
CA TRP A 160 -0.26 -26.00 8.05
C TRP A 160 -1.47 -26.93 7.94
#